data_AF-A0A2S5KRF7-F1
#
_entry.id   AF-A0A2S5KRF7-F1
#
_cell.length_a   1.000
_cell.length_b   1.000
_cell.length_c   1.000
_cell.angle_alpha   90.00
_cell.angle_beta   90.00
_cell.angle_gamma   90.00
#
_symmetry.space_group_name_H-M   'P 1'
#
loop_
_entity.id
_entity.type
_entity.pdbx_description
1 polymer ?
#
loop_
_entity_poly.entity_id
_entity_poly.type
_entity_poly.pdbx_seq_one_letter_code
_entity_poly.pdbx_strand_id
1 'polypeptide(L)'
;MASGMSETDINQILVNGASISLQNLKRARSYESLLFYYAEISVYLEVSLSEGAGISDWSRATLSSLFAEAAEEFMQRKRSYSPASSVSGTR
;
A
#
# COMPACT_ATOMS: atom_id res chain seq x y z
N MET A 1 -39.84 2.82 2.99
CA MET A 1 -38.71 2.10 3.57
C MET A 1 -37.45 2.81 3.12
N ALA A 2 -36.81 3.56 4.02
CA ALA A 2 -35.57 4.29 3.74
C ALA A 2 -34.46 3.54 4.47
N SER A 3 -33.74 2.67 3.76
CA SER A 3 -32.61 1.93 4.31
C SER A 3 -31.32 2.57 3.81
N GLY A 4 -30.84 3.53 4.59
CA GLY A 4 -29.49 4.13 4.65
C GLY A 4 -28.60 4.07 3.41
N MET A 5 -28.55 5.17 2.65
CA MET A 5 -27.31 5.58 1.97
C MET A 5 -26.88 6.93 2.54
N SER A 6 -25.81 6.91 3.34
CA SER A 6 -24.77 7.96 3.46
C SER A 6 -23.90 7.73 4.73
N GLU A 7 -23.58 6.48 5.05
CA GLU A 7 -22.47 6.15 5.94
C GLU A 7 -21.28 5.89 4.99
N THR A 8 -20.15 6.56 5.16
CA THR A 8 -19.02 6.43 4.24
C THR A 8 -18.65 4.96 4.09
N ASP A 9 -18.72 4.41 2.87
CA ASP A 9 -18.44 2.99 2.64
C ASP A 9 -16.97 2.71 2.95
N ILE A 10 -16.73 2.08 4.10
CA ILE A 10 -15.40 1.74 4.59
C ILE A 10 -14.60 0.94 3.56
N ASN A 11 -15.27 0.11 2.76
CA ASN A 11 -14.65 -0.67 1.68
C ASN A 11 -14.01 0.25 0.63
N GLN A 12 -14.72 1.29 0.22
CA GLN A 12 -14.22 2.28 -0.73
C GLN A 12 -13.12 3.15 -0.12
N ILE A 13 -13.25 3.54 1.16
CA ILE A 13 -12.21 4.34 1.85
C ILE A 13 -10.89 3.58 1.86
N LEU A 14 -10.88 2.32 2.30
CA LEU A 14 -9.66 1.52 2.42
C LEU A 14 -9.02 1.28 1.04
N VAL A 15 -9.82 0.88 0.04
CA VAL A 15 -9.31 0.62 -1.32
C VAL A 15 -8.76 1.90 -1.95
N ASN A 16 -9.45 3.03 -1.81
CA ASN A 16 -8.98 4.31 -2.35
C ASN A 16 -7.71 4.79 -1.64
N GLY A 17 -7.64 4.66 -0.31
CA GLY A 17 -6.45 4.97 0.48
C GLY A 17 -5.23 4.18 0.00
N ALA A 18 -5.36 2.85 -0.09
CA ALA A 18 -4.29 1.98 -0.57
C ALA A 18 -3.86 2.30 -2.01
N SER A 19 -4.81 2.61 -2.90
CA SER A 19 -4.53 2.99 -4.28
C SER A 19 -3.74 4.31 -4.38
N ILE A 20 -4.11 5.32 -3.57
CA ILE A 20 -3.39 6.60 -3.49
C ILE A 20 -1.98 6.38 -2.94
N SER A 21 -1.83 5.61 -1.86
CA SER A 21 -0.52 5.30 -1.28
C SER A 21 0.36 4.55 -2.29
N LEU A 22 -0.19 3.64 -3.11
CA LEU A 22 0.56 2.96 -4.17
C LEU A 22 1.04 3.95 -5.26
N GLN A 23 0.20 4.89 -5.68
CA GLN A 23 0.63 5.93 -6.62
C GLN A 23 1.74 6.80 -6.03
N ASN A 24 1.67 7.12 -4.74
CA ASN A 24 2.68 7.89 -4.05
C ASN A 24 3.98 7.10 -3.86
N LEU A 25 3.90 5.80 -3.56
CA LEU A 25 5.03 4.88 -3.51
C LEU A 25 5.80 4.92 -4.84
N LYS A 26 5.10 4.72 -5.96
CA LYS A 26 5.67 4.76 -7.32
C LYS A 26 6.32 6.10 -7.67
N ARG A 27 5.89 7.19 -7.05
CA ARG A 27 6.42 8.55 -7.28
C ARG A 27 7.46 9.00 -6.24
N ALA A 28 7.65 8.25 -5.16
CA ALA A 28 8.57 8.60 -4.09
C ALA A 28 9.97 8.92 -4.64
N ARG A 29 10.69 9.87 -4.02
CA ARG A 29 12.06 10.24 -4.47
C ARG A 29 13.13 9.99 -3.42
N SER A 30 12.74 9.72 -2.17
CA SER A 30 13.62 9.32 -1.09
C SER A 30 13.25 7.93 -0.57
N TYR A 31 14.20 7.29 0.13
CA TYR A 31 13.98 6.01 0.78
C TYR A 31 12.92 6.11 1.89
N GLU A 32 12.91 7.21 2.63
CA GLU A 32 11.97 7.47 3.72
C GLU A 32 10.53 7.55 3.20
N SER A 33 10.30 8.27 2.09
CA SER A 33 8.98 8.31 1.45
C SER A 33 8.58 6.94 0.89
N LEU A 34 9.54 6.21 0.30
CA LEU A 34 9.30 4.87 -0.20
C LEU A 34 8.85 3.92 0.93
N LEU A 35 9.55 3.95 2.07
CA LEU A 35 9.22 3.15 3.25
C LEU A 35 7.87 3.58 3.86
N PHE A 36 7.61 4.88 3.96
CA PHE A 36 6.37 5.43 4.49
C PHE A 36 5.15 4.93 3.71
N TYR A 37 5.12 5.11 2.39
CA TYR A 37 3.97 4.69 1.58
C TYR A 37 3.80 3.18 1.53
N TYR A 38 4.89 2.41 1.58
CA TYR A 38 4.81 0.95 1.68
C TYR A 38 4.19 0.51 3.01
N ALA A 39 4.61 1.11 4.13
CA ALA A 39 4.02 0.86 5.44
C ALA A 39 2.54 1.26 5.50
N GLU A 40 2.17 2.40 4.90
CA GLU A 40 0.78 2.86 4.83
C GLU A 40 -0.12 1.86 4.09
N ILE A 41 0.32 1.32 2.95
CA ILE A 41 -0.41 0.26 2.21
C ILE A 41 -0.60 -0.99 3.07
N SER A 42 0.43 -1.35 3.84
CA SER A 42 0.40 -2.51 4.75
C SER A 42 -0.69 -2.37 5.82
N VAL A 43 -0.92 -1.15 6.32
CA VAL A 43 -1.97 -0.88 7.32
C VAL A 43 -3.36 -1.13 6.74
N TYR A 44 -3.64 -0.70 5.49
CA TYR A 44 -4.94 -0.97 4.88
C TYR A 44 -5.23 -2.47 4.73
N LEU A 45 -4.20 -3.27 4.38
CA LEU A 45 -4.32 -4.73 4.33
C LEU A 45 -4.63 -5.31 5.72
N GLU A 46 -3.91 -4.90 6.76
CA GLU A 46 -4.12 -5.40 8.12
C GLU A 46 -5.54 -5.09 8.64
N VAL A 47 -6.02 -3.88 8.40
CA VAL A 47 -7.40 -3.49 8.74
C VAL A 47 -8.41 -4.38 8.01
N SER A 48 -8.14 -4.76 6.76
CA SER A 48 -9.04 -5.63 5.98
C SER A 48 -9.18 -7.05 6.55
N LEU A 49 -8.17 -7.49 7.33
CA LEU A 49 -8.12 -8.78 8.01
C LEU A 49 -8.81 -8.75 9.38
N SER A 50 -9.19 -7.57 9.88
CA SER A 50 -9.86 -7.43 11.18
C SER A 50 -11.31 -7.96 11.11
N GLU A 51 -11.67 -8.82 12.06
CA GLU A 51 -13.04 -9.35 12.18
C GLU A 51 -14.03 -8.26 12.63
N GLY A 52 -15.29 -8.37 12.18
CA GLY A 52 -16.37 -7.47 12.62
C GLY A 52 -16.36 -6.06 12.01
N ALA A 53 -15.37 -5.70 11.19
CA ALA A 53 -15.25 -4.37 10.59
C ALA A 53 -16.11 -4.12 9.32
N GLY A 54 -16.93 -5.11 8.90
CA GLY A 54 -17.78 -4.97 7.71
C GLY A 54 -17.00 -4.95 6.38
N ILE A 55 -15.77 -5.48 6.36
CA ILE A 55 -14.93 -5.52 5.17
C ILE A 55 -15.39 -6.66 4.25
N SER A 56 -15.65 -6.31 3.00
CA SER A 56 -16.06 -7.24 1.95
C SER A 56 -14.89 -8.07 1.42
N ASP A 57 -15.19 -9.26 0.89
CA ASP A 57 -14.18 -10.11 0.25
C ASP A 57 -13.55 -9.45 -0.98
N TRP A 58 -14.33 -8.62 -1.70
CA TRP A 58 -13.81 -7.79 -2.78
C TRP A 58 -12.70 -6.86 -2.26
N SER A 59 -12.96 -6.11 -1.19
CA SER A 59 -11.95 -5.22 -0.61
C SER A 59 -10.73 -5.96 -0.11
N ARG A 60 -10.89 -7.12 0.54
CA ARG A 60 -9.76 -7.96 0.97
C ARG A 60 -8.89 -8.38 -0.21
N ALA A 61 -9.51 -8.89 -1.28
CA ALA A 61 -8.79 -9.31 -2.48
C ALA A 61 -8.08 -8.14 -3.17
N THR A 62 -8.76 -6.98 -3.30
CA THR A 62 -8.18 -5.77 -3.89
C THR A 62 -7.01 -5.25 -3.06
N LEU A 63 -7.15 -5.15 -1.73
CA LEU A 63 -6.09 -4.70 -0.83
C LEU A 63 -4.90 -5.65 -0.84
N SER A 64 -5.12 -6.96 -0.91
CA SER A 64 -4.06 -7.96 -1.09
C SER A 64 -3.31 -7.76 -2.41
N SER A 65 -4.02 -7.49 -3.51
CA SER A 65 -3.40 -7.22 -4.81
C SER A 65 -2.56 -5.94 -4.79
N LEU A 66 -3.09 -4.86 -4.21
CA LEU A 66 -2.39 -3.58 -4.08
C LEU A 66 -1.13 -3.72 -3.21
N PHE A 67 -1.22 -4.48 -2.12
CA PHE A 67 -0.08 -4.77 -1.27
C PHE A 67 1.00 -5.59 -2.01
N ALA A 68 0.61 -6.61 -2.78
CA ALA A 68 1.56 -7.40 -3.56
C ALA A 68 2.34 -6.54 -4.56
N GLU A 69 1.65 -5.65 -5.28
CA GLU A 69 2.27 -4.70 -6.20
C GLU A 69 3.18 -3.70 -5.47
N ALA A 70 2.75 -3.20 -4.31
CA ALA A 70 3.55 -2.32 -3.47
C ALA A 70 4.83 -3.01 -2.96
N ALA A 71 4.74 -4.28 -2.59
CA ALA A 71 5.88 -5.08 -2.15
C ALA A 71 6.90 -5.28 -3.27
N GLU A 72 6.42 -5.56 -4.49
CA GLU A 72 7.29 -5.64 -5.67
C GLU A 72 8.02 -4.31 -5.92
N GLU A 73 7.29 -3.20 -6.02
CA GLU A 73 7.83 -1.86 -6.24
C GLU A 73 8.86 -1.46 -5.16
N PHE A 74 8.51 -1.66 -3.88
CA PHE A 74 9.39 -1.39 -2.75
C PHE A 74 10.68 -2.21 -2.83
N MET A 75 10.56 -3.53 -3.07
CA MET A 75 11.72 -4.43 -3.14
C MET A 75 12.61 -4.15 -4.34
N GLN A 76 12.05 -3.73 -5.47
CA GLN A 76 12.81 -3.31 -6.64
C GLN A 76 13.62 -2.05 -6.34
N ARG A 77 12.99 -1.05 -5.72
CA ARG A 77 13.59 0.28 -5.54
C ARG A 77 14.46 0.43 -4.31
N LYS A 78 14.21 -0.30 -3.23
CA LYS A 78 15.09 -0.30 -2.06
C LYS A 78 16.52 -0.70 -2.41
N ARG A 79 16.72 -1.52 -3.46
CA ARG A 79 18.05 -1.90 -3.96
C ARG A 79 18.84 -0.68 -4.43
N SER A 80 18.18 0.29 -5.05
CA SER A 80 18.80 1.54 -5.52
C SER A 80 19.21 2.48 -4.38
N TYR A 81 18.65 2.30 -3.17
CA TYR A 81 19.02 3.06 -1.98
C TYR A 81 20.02 2.30 -1.07
N SER A 82 20.31 1.04 -1.37
CA SER A 82 21.28 0.26 -0.58
C SER A 82 22.72 0.65 -0.95
N PRO A 83 23.56 1.03 0.03
CA PRO A 83 24.95 1.46 -0.20
C PRO A 83 25.87 0.34 -0.72
N ALA A 84 25.39 -0.91 -0.82
CA ALA A 84 26.15 -1.99 -1.44
C ALA A 84 26.33 -1.82 -2.96
N SER A 85 25.58 -0.92 -3.60
CA SER A 85 25.69 -0.63 -5.04
C SER A 85 26.73 0.46 -5.40
N SER A 86 27.37 1.09 -4.41
CA SER A 86 28.41 2.12 -4.64
C SER A 86 29.85 1.60 -4.58
N VAL A 87 30.07 0.28 -4.49
CA VAL A 87 31.41 -0.32 -4.45
C VAL A 87 31.61 -1.27 -5.64
N SER A 88 31.61 -0.70 -6.85
CA SER A 88 32.18 -1.37 -8.04
C SER A 88 32.61 -0.31 -9.05
N GLY A 89 33.65 0.42 -8.70
CA GLY A 89 34.17 1.54 -9.48
C GLY A 89 35.53 2.00 -8.99
N THR A 90 36.43 1.06 -8.69
CA THR A 90 37.87 1.31 -8.60
C THR A 90 38.57 -0.03 -8.45
N ARG A 91 39.04 -0.58 -9.57
CA ARG A 91 40.28 -1.34 -9.70
C ARG A 91 40.58 -1.56 -11.17
#